data_AF-R7PXB2-F1
#
_entry.id   AF-R7PXB2-F1
#
_cell.length_a   1.000
_cell.length_b   1.000
_cell.length_c   1.000
_cell.angle_alpha   90.00
_cell.angle_beta   90.00
_cell.angle_gamma   90.00
#
_symmetry.space_group_name_H-M   'P 1'
#
loop_
_entity.id
_entity.type
_entity.pdbx_description
1 polymer ?
#
loop_
_entity_poly.entity_id
_entity_poly.type
_entity_poly.pdbx_seq_one_letter_code
_entity_poly.pdbx_strand_id
1 'polypeptide(L)' 'MAVEPHKHCPICGTPIPLNELVCSPDCQKVWDQRLNQQKKSRYMLTGVIILFLAIWAIMTFMK' A
#
# COMPACT_ATOMS: atom_id res chain seq x y z
N MET A 1 -19.71 27.07 15.35
CA MET A 1 -18.80 26.13 16.03
C MET A 1 -17.79 25.70 14.99
N ALA A 2 -16.53 26.11 15.10
CA ALA A 2 -15.51 25.66 14.16
C ALA A 2 -15.14 24.23 14.56
N VAL A 3 -15.42 23.27 13.66
CA VAL A 3 -14.96 21.90 13.85
C VAL A 3 -13.46 21.89 13.60
N GLU A 4 -12.67 21.47 14.59
CA GLU A 4 -11.23 21.39 14.42
C GLU A 4 -10.91 20.46 13.23
N PRO A 5 -9.90 20.80 12.41
CA PRO A 5 -9.49 19.95 11.30
C PRO A 5 -9.16 18.54 11.78
N HIS A 6 -9.95 17.58 11.33
CA HIS A 6 -9.78 16.16 11.61
C HIS A 6 -9.90 15.39 10.30
N LYS A 7 -9.30 14.21 10.29
CA LYS A 7 -9.52 13.22 9.24
C LYS A 7 -10.20 12.00 9.84
N HIS A 8 -10.77 11.14 9.01
CA HIS A 8 -11.39 9.91 9.48
C HIS A 8 -10.39 8.75 9.40
N CYS A 9 -10.42 7.86 10.38
CA CYS A 9 -9.60 6.65 10.39
C CYS A 9 -9.92 5.83 9.14
N PRO A 10 -8.92 5.45 8.31
CA PRO A 10 -9.14 4.74 7.05
C PRO A 10 -9.60 3.28 7.23
N ILE A 11 -9.69 2.80 8.47
CA ILE A 11 -10.10 1.43 8.80
C ILE A 11 -11.56 1.39 9.25
N CYS A 12 -11.96 2.26 10.17
CA CYS A 12 -13.28 2.22 10.83
C CYS A 12 -14.07 3.53 10.75
N GLY A 13 -13.47 4.62 10.25
CA GLY A 13 -14.15 5.91 10.10
C GLY A 13 -14.20 6.80 11.34
N THR A 14 -13.61 6.40 12.47
CA THR A 14 -13.55 7.26 13.67
C THR A 14 -12.78 8.57 13.37
N PRO A 15 -13.27 9.75 13.76
CA PRO A 15 -12.53 11.01 13.66
C PRO A 15 -11.20 10.93 14.43
N ILE A 16 -10.09 11.26 13.76
CA ILE A 16 -8.74 11.30 14.32
C ILE A 16 -8.07 12.65 13.98
N PRO A 17 -7.16 13.13 14.84
CA PRO A 17 -6.40 14.34 14.57
C PRO A 17 -5.48 14.12 13.35
N LEU A 18 -5.07 15.21 12.71
CA LEU A 18 -4.31 15.14 11.45
C LEU A 18 -2.92 14.49 11.60
N ASN A 19 -2.35 14.50 12.81
CA ASN A 19 -1.05 13.93 13.17
C ASN A 19 -1.07 12.40 13.40
N GLU A 20 -2.24 11.79 13.53
CA GLU A 20 -2.37 10.34 13.74
C GLU A 20 -2.71 9.60 12.45
N LEU A 21 -2.33 8.33 12.32
CA LEU A 21 -2.62 7.53 11.12
C LEU A 21 -3.92 6.72 11.25
N VAL A 22 -4.17 6.18 12.45
CA VAL A 22 -5.31 5.32 12.78
C VAL A 22 -5.74 5.57 14.23
N CYS A 23 -6.98 5.22 14.58
CA CYS A 23 -7.56 5.54 15.88
C CYS A 23 -7.23 4.55 17.02
N SER A 24 -6.72 3.35 16.72
CA SER A 24 -6.51 2.31 17.75
C SER A 24 -5.46 1.26 17.35
N PRO A 25 -4.91 0.49 18.32
CA PRO A 25 -3.98 -0.61 18.03
C PRO A 25 -4.58 -1.70 17.13
N ASP A 26 -5.88 -1.94 17.19
CA ASP A 26 -6.54 -2.92 16.32
C ASP A 26 -6.66 -2.41 14.89
N CYS A 27 -6.94 -1.12 14.71
CA CYS A 27 -6.89 -0.49 13.39
C CYS A 27 -5.45 -0.49 12.84
N GLN A 28 -4.44 -0.33 13.69
CA GLN A 28 -3.03 -0.42 13.29
C GLN A 28 -2.68 -1.81 12.76
N LYS A 29 -3.14 -2.90 13.42
CA LYS A 29 -2.92 -4.27 12.93
C LYS A 29 -3.49 -4.47 11.52
N VAL A 30 -4.72 -3.99 11.28
CA VAL A 30 -5.36 -4.09 9.95
C VAL A 30 -4.62 -3.25 8.92
N TRP A 31 -4.19 -2.05 9.31
CA TRP A 31 -3.38 -1.17 8.47
C TRP A 31 -2.06 -1.84 8.06
N ASP A 32 -1.34 -2.43 9.01
CA ASP A 32 -0.07 -3.12 8.75
C ASP A 32 -0.26 -4.35 7.86
N GLN A 33 -1.35 -5.10 8.06
CA GLN A 33 -1.72 -6.20 7.18
C GLN A 33 -1.98 -5.72 5.75
N ARG A 34 -2.68 -4.60 5.55
CA ARG A 34 -2.91 -4.01 4.22
C ARG A 34 -1.59 -3.55 3.59
N LEU A 35 -0.72 -2.89 4.36
CA LEU A 35 0.61 -2.49 3.89
C LEU A 35 1.45 -3.70 3.46
N ASN A 36 1.43 -4.78 4.23
CA ASN A 36 2.19 -5.99 3.89
C ASN A 36 1.65 -6.65 2.61
N GLN A 37 0.32 -6.70 2.43
CA GLN A 37 -0.30 -7.21 1.21
C GLN A 37 0.08 -6.36 -0.01
N GLN A 38 0.04 -5.03 0.11
CA GLN A 38 0.46 -4.14 -0.97
C GLN A 38 1.93 -4.30 -1.33
N LYS A 39 2.82 -4.43 -0.33
CA LYS A 39 4.25 -4.70 -0.57
C LYS A 39 4.44 -6.00 -1.35
N LYS A 40 3.80 -7.09 -0.91
CA LYS A 40 3.86 -8.39 -1.60
C LYS A 40 3.37 -8.30 -3.05
N SER A 41 2.22 -7.65 -3.28
CA SER A 41 1.67 -7.45 -4.63
C SER A 41 2.62 -6.63 -5.51
N ARG A 42 3.22 -5.56 -4.97
CA ARG A 42 4.19 -4.73 -5.69
C ARG A 42 5.45 -5.51 -6.08
N TYR A 43 5.96 -6.35 -5.18
CA TYR A 43 7.11 -7.20 -5.49
C TYR A 43 6.78 -8.25 -6.56
N MET A 44 5.61 -8.89 -6.45
CA MET A 44 5.15 -9.85 -7.46
C MET A 44 5.04 -9.18 -8.84
N LEU A 45 4.35 -8.05 -8.94
CA LEU A 45 4.18 -7.32 -10.21
C LEU A 45 5.52 -6.89 -10.79
N THR A 46 6.41 -6.33 -9.96
CA THR A 46 7.76 -5.95 -10.38
C THR A 46 8.55 -7.16 -10.91
N GLY A 47 8.46 -8.31 -10.22
CA GLY A 47 9.12 -9.54 -10.66
C GLY A 47 8.62 -10.03 -12.02
N VAL A 48 7.29 -10.00 -12.25
CA VAL A 48 6.69 -10.36 -13.54
C VAL A 48 7.15 -9.43 -14.66
N ILE A 49 7.18 -8.11 -14.40
CA ILE A 49 7.65 -7.12 -15.38
C ILE A 49 9.12 -7.37 -15.73
N ILE A 50 9.99 -7.58 -14.74
CA ILE A 50 11.41 -7.85 -14.97
C ILE A 50 11.59 -9.14 -15.79
N LEU A 51 10.88 -10.21 -15.45
CA LEU A 51 10.93 -11.48 -16.17
C LEU A 51 10.50 -11.30 -17.63
N PHE A 52 9.38 -10.59 -17.85
CA PHE A 52 8.88 -10.29 -19.19
C PHE A 52 9.92 -9.51 -20.02
N LEU A 53 10.50 -8.46 -19.45
CA LEU A 53 11.52 -7.66 -20.11
C LEU A 53 12.80 -8.46 -20.40
N ALA A 54 13.21 -9.35 -19.49
CA ALA A 54 14.36 -10.22 -19.71
C ALA A 54 14.12 -11.19 -20.87
N ILE A 55 12.96 -11.85 -20.92
CA ILE A 55 12.59 -12.75 -22.02
C ILE A 55 12.51 -11.96 -23.33
N TRP A 56 11.86 -10.80 -23.33
CA TRP A 56 11.77 -9.93 -24.50
C TRP A 56 13.15 -9.49 -25.00
N ALA A 57 14.04 -9.08 -24.10
CA ALA A 57 15.41 -8.72 -24.44
C ALA A 57 16.17 -9.91 -25.02
N ILE A 58 16.07 -11.09 -24.41
CA ILE A 58 16.68 -12.33 -24.94
C ILE A 58 16.17 -12.61 -26.36
N MET A 59 14.86 -12.61 -26.60
CA MET A 59 14.29 -12.87 -27.92
C MET A 59 14.69 -11.82 -28.97
N THR A 60 14.87 -10.56 -28.54
CA THR A 60 15.19 -9.44 -29.43
C THR A 60 16.67 -9.36 -29.76
N PHE A 61 17.55 -9.61 -28.78
CA PHE A 61 19.00 -9.46 -28.90
C PHE A 61 19.76 -10.76 -29.16
N MET A 62 19.18 -11.94 -28.87
CA MET A 62 19.76 -13.25 -29.20
C MET A 62 19.19 -13.84 -30.50
N LYS A 63 18.74 -12.97 -31.40
CA LYS A 63 18.31 -13.30 -32.76
C LYS A 63 19.43 -13.04 -33.77
#